data_AF-A0A2G5TCD2-F1
#
_entry.id   AF-A0A2G5TCD2-F1
#
_cell.length_a   1.000
_cell.length_b   1.000
_cell.length_c   1.000
_cell.angle_alpha   90.00
_cell.angle_beta   90.00
_cell.angle_gamma   90.00
#
_symmetry.space_group_name_H-M   'P 1'
#
loop_
_entity.id
_entity.type
_entity.pdbx_description
1 polymer ?
#
loop_
_entity_poly.entity_id
_entity_poly.type
_entity_poly.pdbx_seq_one_letter_code
_entity_poly.pdbx_strand_id
1 'polypeptide(L)'
;MKNFIVLLLIATVSNALDGLYQKPGPLVDQQRLISKTNEFSIDTNPNDSDYDSSDHHRFRRATNTDDKVSLAVERMQMMARLTNAISLQKQLINGTVVSDKLISELLHFGSISPSQIHALKSADVISALELLKSLPSKLTAGINLETLQNSYERMGEILKTLGGIKNVTKWPEKESFTTDINNLADGNGGNFSLVKTIRGVLIDWLFGKELVDNIYKAKTYINSSDAMWLGYLVKQSERILEVSKTLSRPIPKLFDFSNNKTAAESVEFLRKVVIAVEEVYSHKFYTPRGGFQELDAHLTKINNVVKAIKTVRLNFDVITNLFISRAIGETSYTHIPTNGYDDISRLMRDFNNPWFVKTVKDKRLEESLRSIKSLETANVIGNALVSKGSSDQKTGFLSNIVSKASDLNETFGSFFFLFGFYQSDCRLWKSHFGRL
;
A
#
# COMPACT_ATOMS: atom_id res chain seq x y z
N MET A 1 -1.04 -17.11 10.40
CA MET A 1 -1.37 -16.32 9.19
C MET A 1 -0.61 -14.99 9.11
N LYS A 2 -0.72 -14.07 10.10
CA LYS A 2 0.09 -12.82 10.14
C LYS A 2 1.59 -13.08 9.94
N ASN A 3 2.11 -14.17 10.51
CA ASN A 3 3.55 -14.46 10.46
C ASN A 3 3.96 -15.11 9.12
N PHE A 4 3.09 -15.84 8.41
CA PHE A 4 3.41 -16.38 7.08
C PHE A 4 3.56 -15.26 6.03
N ILE A 5 2.78 -14.18 6.20
CA ILE A 5 2.90 -12.95 5.41
C ILE A 5 4.25 -12.25 5.70
N VAL A 6 4.75 -12.30 6.94
CA VAL A 6 6.07 -11.75 7.31
C VAL A 6 7.20 -12.48 6.59
N LEU A 7 7.15 -13.81 6.48
CA LEU A 7 8.12 -14.57 5.69
C LEU A 7 8.10 -14.22 4.20
N LEU A 8 6.90 -14.05 3.63
CA LEU A 8 6.70 -13.63 2.25
C LEU A 8 7.20 -12.19 2.01
N LEU A 9 7.00 -11.29 2.98
CA LEU A 9 7.50 -9.92 2.93
C LEU A 9 9.03 -9.86 3.06
N ILE A 10 9.65 -10.68 3.92
CA ILE A 10 11.12 -10.75 4.05
C ILE A 10 11.75 -11.33 2.76
N ALA A 11 11.12 -12.33 2.14
CA ALA A 11 11.58 -12.90 0.87
C ALA A 11 11.41 -11.95 -0.32
N THR A 12 10.31 -11.18 -0.38
CA THR A 12 10.09 -10.18 -1.43
C THR A 12 10.97 -8.94 -1.26
N VAL A 13 11.23 -8.49 -0.03
CA VAL A 13 12.16 -7.38 0.26
C VAL A 13 13.61 -7.75 -0.06
N SER A 14 14.01 -9.00 0.19
CA SER A 14 15.36 -9.49 -0.17
C SER A 14 15.56 -9.57 -1.69
N ASN A 15 14.51 -9.88 -2.47
CA ASN A 15 14.55 -9.94 -3.94
C ASN A 15 14.32 -8.60 -4.64
N ALA A 16 13.68 -7.62 -3.97
CA ALA A 16 13.49 -6.28 -4.50
C ALA A 16 14.81 -5.46 -4.55
N LEU A 17 15.83 -5.86 -3.79
CA LEU A 17 17.13 -5.18 -3.73
C LEU A 17 17.95 -5.26 -5.05
N ASP A 18 17.63 -6.18 -5.96
CA ASP A 18 18.26 -6.25 -7.29
C ASP A 18 17.42 -5.58 -8.41
N GLY A 19 16.17 -5.20 -8.14
CA GLY A 19 15.28 -4.52 -9.10
C GLY A 19 15.13 -3.00 -8.90
N LEU A 20 15.72 -2.43 -7.85
CA LEU A 20 15.49 -1.04 -7.44
C LEU A 20 16.41 0.00 -8.10
N TYR A 21 17.32 -0.39 -9.00
CA TYR A 21 18.19 0.58 -9.69
C TYR A 21 17.68 1.10 -11.04
N GLN A 22 16.52 0.65 -11.51
CA GLN A 22 15.89 1.22 -12.71
C GLN A 22 14.36 1.29 -12.57
N LYS A 23 13.87 2.30 -11.87
CA LYS A 23 12.51 2.83 -12.11
C LYS A 23 12.55 4.37 -12.19
N PRO A 24 11.89 4.98 -13.19
CA PRO A 24 11.79 6.44 -13.31
C PRO A 24 11.05 7.03 -12.11
N GLY A 25 11.47 8.22 -11.70
CA GLY A 25 10.99 8.90 -10.51
C GLY A 25 9.50 9.30 -10.52
N PRO A 26 8.98 9.74 -9.36
CA PRO A 26 7.55 9.94 -9.05
C PRO A 26 6.82 11.04 -9.85
N LEU A 27 7.44 11.60 -10.89
CA LEU A 27 6.85 12.64 -11.74
C LEU A 27 6.02 12.07 -12.90
N VAL A 28 6.20 10.80 -13.28
CA VAL A 28 5.45 10.17 -14.38
C VAL A 28 4.04 9.73 -13.95
N ASP A 29 3.85 9.37 -12.68
CA ASP A 29 2.54 8.98 -12.15
C ASP A 29 1.61 10.18 -11.85
N GLN A 30 2.17 11.38 -11.65
CA GLN A 30 1.38 12.61 -11.51
C GLN A 30 0.73 13.02 -12.84
N GLN A 31 1.40 12.86 -13.98
CA GLN A 31 0.83 13.21 -15.28
C GLN A 31 -0.34 12.29 -15.70
N ARG A 32 -0.37 11.04 -15.21
CA ARG A 32 -1.45 10.08 -15.49
C ARG A 32 -2.70 10.28 -14.61
N LEU A 33 -2.53 10.91 -13.45
CA LEU A 33 -3.64 11.31 -12.57
C LEU A 33 -4.21 12.68 -12.98
N ILE A 34 -3.37 13.61 -13.47
CA ILE A 34 -3.80 14.93 -13.94
C ILE A 34 -4.60 14.85 -15.26
N SER A 35 -4.32 13.87 -16.13
CA SER A 35 -5.10 13.70 -17.38
C SER A 35 -6.51 13.13 -17.18
N LYS A 36 -6.87 12.68 -15.96
CA LYS A 36 -8.22 12.16 -15.63
C LYS A 36 -9.04 13.10 -14.73
N THR A 37 -8.47 14.20 -14.26
CA THR A 37 -9.12 15.16 -13.35
C THR A 37 -9.45 16.50 -13.98
N ASN A 38 -9.15 16.72 -15.26
CA ASN A 38 -9.39 17.99 -15.96
C ASN A 38 -10.74 18.09 -16.71
N GLU A 39 -11.72 17.24 -16.42
CA GLU A 39 -13.11 17.54 -16.77
C GLU A 39 -13.90 17.71 -15.47
N PHE A 40 -14.21 18.98 -15.17
CA PHE A 40 -14.97 19.50 -14.01
C PHE A 40 -14.20 19.72 -12.69
N SER A 41 -13.47 20.83 -12.63
CA SER A 41 -13.43 21.66 -11.41
C SER A 41 -13.43 23.14 -11.78
N ILE A 42 -14.50 23.85 -11.40
CA ILE A 42 -14.50 25.31 -11.28
C ILE A 42 -13.99 25.63 -9.88
N ASP A 43 -12.97 26.49 -9.82
CA ASP A 43 -12.27 26.97 -8.63
C ASP A 43 -13.19 27.47 -7.51
N THR A 44 -12.85 27.12 -6.27
CA THR A 44 -13.15 27.96 -5.10
C THR A 44 -11.90 28.14 -4.24
N ASN A 45 -11.53 29.42 -4.11
CA ASN A 45 -10.42 29.96 -3.32
C ASN A 45 -10.68 29.77 -1.81
N PRO A 46 -9.71 29.33 -0.98
CA PRO A 46 -9.90 29.14 0.45
C PRO A 46 -9.41 30.38 1.20
N ASN A 47 -10.31 31.33 1.43
CA ASN A 47 -10.16 32.36 2.46
C ASN A 47 -11.56 32.92 2.76
N ASP A 48 -12.31 32.24 3.62
CA ASP A 48 -13.02 32.95 4.68
C ASP A 48 -13.52 31.96 5.74
N SER A 49 -13.03 32.19 6.94
CA SER A 49 -13.47 31.62 8.21
C SER A 49 -14.83 32.21 8.61
N ASP A 50 -15.62 31.40 9.31
CA ASP A 50 -16.72 31.81 10.20
C ASP A 50 -17.79 32.73 9.61
N TYR A 51 -18.97 32.18 9.35
CA TYR A 51 -20.15 32.50 10.15
C TYR A 51 -21.32 31.59 9.75
N ASP A 52 -21.96 31.03 10.78
CA ASP A 52 -23.27 30.40 10.76
C ASP A 52 -24.27 31.26 9.97
N SER A 53 -24.63 30.81 8.76
CA SER A 53 -25.68 31.42 7.95
C SER A 53 -26.56 30.32 7.35
N SER A 54 -27.75 30.27 7.93
CA SER A 54 -28.92 29.56 7.45
C SER A 54 -29.31 30.04 6.05
N ASP A 55 -28.83 29.38 5.00
CA ASP A 55 -29.53 29.35 3.71
C ASP A 55 -29.03 28.22 2.81
N HIS A 56 -29.37 26.99 3.18
CA HIS A 56 -29.51 25.92 2.20
C HIS A 56 -30.96 25.89 1.73
N HIS A 57 -31.27 26.70 0.72
CA HIS A 57 -32.43 26.48 -0.14
C HIS A 57 -32.24 25.18 -0.96
N ARG A 58 -32.13 24.03 -0.27
CA ARG A 58 -32.71 22.81 -0.80
C ARG A 58 -34.18 23.10 -0.95
N PHE A 59 -34.69 23.09 -2.18
CA PHE A 59 -36.11 23.14 -2.48
C PHE A 59 -36.84 22.04 -1.70
N ARG A 60 -37.26 22.37 -0.48
CA ARG A 60 -38.11 21.53 0.35
C ARG A 60 -39.47 21.62 -0.33
N ARG A 61 -39.84 20.57 -1.08
CA ARG A 61 -41.17 20.48 -1.69
C ARG A 61 -42.20 20.62 -0.56
N ALA A 62 -42.88 21.75 -0.52
CA ALA A 62 -44.00 21.96 0.37
C ALA A 62 -45.09 20.97 -0.03
N THR A 63 -45.46 20.10 0.90
CA THR A 63 -46.62 19.21 0.80
C THR A 63 -47.89 20.05 0.89
N ASN A 64 -48.23 20.73 -0.20
CA ASN A 64 -49.53 21.34 -0.39
C ASN A 64 -50.36 20.41 -1.27
N THR A 65 -51.63 20.26 -0.92
CA THR A 65 -52.65 19.34 -1.46
C THR A 65 -53.03 19.58 -2.94
N ASP A 66 -52.19 20.26 -3.71
CA ASP A 66 -52.37 20.58 -5.12
C ASP A 66 -51.00 20.70 -5.84
N ASP A 67 -50.14 19.68 -5.69
CA ASP A 67 -48.83 19.61 -6.36
C ASP A 67 -49.01 19.38 -7.88
N LYS A 68 -49.33 20.46 -8.59
CA LYS A 68 -49.52 20.49 -10.05
C LYS A 68 -48.29 19.99 -10.80
N VAL A 69 -47.09 20.14 -10.23
CA VAL A 69 -45.84 19.66 -10.82
C VAL A 69 -45.74 18.15 -10.69
N SER A 70 -46.00 17.60 -9.50
CA SER A 70 -46.05 16.15 -9.28
C SER A 70 -47.10 15.49 -10.18
N LEU A 71 -48.30 16.09 -10.27
CA LEU A 71 -49.36 15.61 -11.15
C LEU A 71 -48.96 15.67 -12.64
N ALA A 72 -48.29 16.73 -13.08
CA ALA A 72 -47.80 16.83 -14.45
C ALA A 72 -46.73 15.76 -14.74
N VAL A 73 -45.81 15.52 -13.80
CA VAL A 73 -44.79 14.46 -13.91
C VAL A 73 -45.44 13.08 -13.98
N GLU A 74 -46.42 12.79 -13.12
CA GLU A 74 -47.14 11.51 -13.13
C GLU A 74 -47.84 11.27 -14.49
N ARG A 75 -48.50 12.30 -15.02
CA ARG A 75 -49.14 12.27 -16.34
C ARG A 75 -48.15 12.07 -17.49
N MET A 76 -46.99 12.73 -17.44
CA MET A 76 -45.91 12.50 -18.41
C MET A 76 -45.38 11.08 -18.32
N GLN A 77 -45.21 10.53 -17.12
CA GLN A 77 -44.78 9.15 -16.92
C GLN A 77 -45.79 8.13 -17.47
N MET A 78 -47.10 8.34 -17.25
CA MET A 78 -48.15 7.51 -17.86
C MET A 78 -48.07 7.51 -19.39
N MET A 79 -47.92 8.69 -20.01
CA MET A 79 -47.80 8.81 -21.47
C MET A 79 -46.50 8.22 -22.01
N ALA A 80 -45.40 8.36 -21.27
CA ALA A 80 -44.12 7.76 -21.63
C ALA A 80 -44.19 6.23 -21.60
N ARG A 81 -44.79 5.64 -20.55
CA ARG A 81 -45.04 4.18 -20.47
C ARG A 81 -45.86 3.70 -21.66
N LEU A 82 -46.90 4.43 -22.03
CA LEU A 82 -47.72 4.08 -23.18
C LEU A 82 -46.95 4.13 -24.50
N THR A 83 -46.21 5.22 -24.73
CA THR A 83 -45.43 5.40 -25.96
C THR A 83 -44.36 4.32 -26.11
N ASN A 84 -43.69 3.98 -25.01
CA ASN A 84 -42.71 2.89 -24.96
C ASN A 84 -43.36 1.54 -25.25
N ALA A 85 -44.53 1.25 -24.68
CA ALA A 85 -45.26 0.02 -24.95
C ALA A 85 -45.72 -0.10 -26.40
N ILE A 86 -46.21 0.99 -27.02
CA ILE A 86 -46.56 1.00 -28.45
C ILE A 86 -45.32 0.75 -29.33
N SER A 87 -44.19 1.40 -29.00
CA SER A 87 -42.92 1.19 -29.71
C SER A 87 -42.47 -0.26 -29.61
N LEU A 88 -42.50 -0.84 -28.41
CA LEU A 88 -42.16 -2.23 -28.16
C LEU A 88 -43.09 -3.19 -28.92
N GLN A 89 -44.41 -2.96 -28.87
CA GLN A 89 -45.40 -3.76 -29.60
C GLN A 89 -45.10 -3.78 -31.09
N LYS A 90 -44.84 -2.60 -31.67
CA LYS A 90 -44.51 -2.45 -33.08
C LYS A 90 -43.25 -3.22 -33.45
N GLN A 91 -42.20 -3.12 -32.64
CA GLN A 91 -40.96 -3.82 -32.92
C GLN A 91 -41.10 -5.34 -32.75
N LEU A 92 -41.90 -5.81 -31.80
CA LEU A 92 -42.21 -7.24 -31.62
C LEU A 92 -42.99 -7.79 -32.82
N ILE A 93 -44.02 -7.07 -33.29
CA ILE A 93 -44.80 -7.44 -34.48
C ILE A 93 -43.90 -7.50 -35.73
N ASN A 94 -43.00 -6.52 -35.88
CA ASN A 94 -42.10 -6.45 -37.03
C ASN A 94 -40.91 -7.42 -36.95
N GLY A 95 -40.74 -8.14 -35.84
CA GLY A 95 -39.59 -9.04 -35.62
C GLY A 95 -38.23 -8.32 -35.54
N THR A 96 -38.23 -7.00 -35.32
CA THR A 96 -36.98 -6.19 -35.29
C THR A 96 -36.30 -6.17 -33.93
N VAL A 97 -36.94 -6.74 -32.90
CA VAL A 97 -36.37 -6.84 -31.55
C VAL A 97 -35.42 -8.01 -31.44
N VAL A 98 -34.20 -7.76 -30.95
CA VAL A 98 -33.28 -8.82 -30.54
C VAL A 98 -33.66 -9.31 -29.14
N SER A 99 -34.09 -10.56 -29.02
CA SER A 99 -34.59 -11.14 -27.75
C SER A 99 -33.62 -11.00 -26.58
N ASP A 100 -32.32 -11.23 -26.79
CA ASP A 100 -31.30 -11.06 -25.75
C ASP A 100 -31.24 -9.62 -25.23
N LYS A 101 -31.35 -8.62 -26.12
CA LYS A 101 -31.35 -7.21 -25.73
C LYS A 101 -32.63 -6.83 -24.98
N LEU A 102 -33.78 -7.31 -25.44
CA LEU A 102 -35.06 -7.09 -24.77
C LEU A 102 -35.05 -7.63 -23.33
N ILE A 103 -34.58 -8.86 -23.15
CA ILE A 103 -34.52 -9.50 -21.83
C ILE A 103 -33.51 -8.77 -20.94
N SER A 104 -32.32 -8.43 -21.45
CA SER A 104 -31.32 -7.67 -20.70
C SER A 104 -31.85 -6.34 -20.19
N GLU A 105 -32.65 -5.63 -20.98
CA GLU A 105 -33.17 -4.33 -20.55
C GLU A 105 -34.35 -4.43 -19.60
N LEU A 106 -35.28 -5.36 -19.85
CA LEU A 106 -36.40 -5.59 -18.94
C LEU A 106 -35.94 -6.00 -17.54
N LEU A 107 -34.77 -6.67 -17.44
CA LEU A 107 -34.19 -7.16 -16.19
C LEU A 107 -32.98 -6.34 -15.69
N HIS A 108 -32.64 -5.24 -16.38
CA HIS A 108 -31.51 -4.34 -16.08
C HIS A 108 -30.13 -5.03 -16.02
N PHE A 109 -29.86 -5.96 -16.94
CA PHE A 109 -28.56 -6.64 -17.05
C PHE A 109 -27.45 -5.77 -17.67
N GLY A 110 -27.78 -4.58 -18.17
CA GLY A 110 -26.82 -3.67 -18.81
C GLY A 110 -26.22 -4.32 -20.06
N SER A 111 -24.88 -4.39 -20.12
CA SER A 111 -24.14 -5.02 -21.22
C SER A 111 -24.13 -6.56 -21.17
N ILE A 112 -24.64 -7.17 -20.10
CA ILE A 112 -24.67 -8.62 -19.95
C ILE A 112 -25.92 -9.21 -20.64
N SER A 113 -25.71 -10.19 -21.49
CA SER A 113 -26.77 -10.92 -22.21
C SER A 113 -27.25 -12.16 -21.46
N PRO A 114 -28.49 -12.63 -21.69
CA PRO A 114 -28.97 -13.92 -21.16
C PRO A 114 -28.10 -15.09 -21.60
N SER A 115 -27.55 -15.06 -22.82
CA SER A 115 -26.62 -16.07 -23.32
C SER A 115 -25.32 -16.12 -22.52
N GLN A 116 -24.75 -14.97 -22.13
CA GLN A 116 -23.59 -14.92 -21.22
C GLN A 116 -23.92 -15.47 -19.82
N ILE A 117 -25.12 -15.23 -19.32
CA ILE A 117 -25.59 -15.79 -18.04
C ILE A 117 -25.76 -17.31 -18.15
N HIS A 118 -26.32 -17.80 -19.26
CA HIS A 118 -26.50 -19.23 -19.49
C HIS A 118 -25.15 -19.97 -19.64
N ALA A 119 -24.14 -19.30 -20.21
CA ALA A 119 -22.79 -19.83 -20.33
C ALA A 119 -22.01 -19.86 -18.99
N LEU A 120 -22.56 -19.32 -17.89
CA LEU A 120 -21.90 -19.34 -16.59
C LEU A 120 -21.70 -20.77 -16.09
N LYS A 121 -20.45 -21.10 -15.79
CA LYS A 121 -20.09 -22.38 -15.16
C LYS A 121 -20.24 -22.27 -13.65
N SER A 122 -21.48 -22.19 -13.17
CA SER A 122 -21.80 -21.99 -11.76
C SER A 122 -21.17 -23.05 -10.84
N ALA A 123 -21.13 -24.31 -11.28
CA ALA A 123 -20.48 -25.40 -10.56
C ALA A 123 -18.96 -25.15 -10.36
N ASP A 124 -18.28 -24.64 -11.38
CA ASP A 124 -16.84 -24.32 -11.30
C ASP A 124 -16.60 -23.14 -10.35
N VAL A 125 -17.46 -22.11 -10.41
CA VAL A 125 -17.39 -20.94 -9.51
C VAL A 125 -17.57 -21.37 -8.05
N ILE A 126 -18.60 -22.17 -7.76
CA ILE A 126 -18.87 -22.67 -6.41
C ILE A 126 -17.69 -23.53 -5.92
N SER A 127 -17.16 -24.40 -6.77
CA SER A 127 -16.01 -25.25 -6.44
C SER A 127 -14.76 -24.42 -6.13
N ALA A 128 -14.47 -23.38 -6.93
CA ALA A 128 -13.36 -22.48 -6.68
C ALA A 128 -13.51 -21.70 -5.37
N LEU A 129 -14.73 -21.26 -5.04
CA LEU A 129 -15.03 -20.57 -3.77
C LEU A 129 -14.88 -21.49 -2.56
N GLU A 130 -15.32 -22.74 -2.64
CA GLU A 130 -15.14 -23.72 -1.55
C GLU A 130 -13.67 -24.10 -1.37
N LEU A 131 -12.88 -24.18 -2.45
CA LEU A 131 -11.44 -24.34 -2.37
C LEU A 131 -10.76 -23.16 -1.65
N LEU A 132 -11.15 -21.92 -1.99
CA LEU A 132 -10.65 -20.72 -1.32
C LEU A 132 -11.04 -20.68 0.16
N LYS A 133 -12.30 -20.99 0.47
CA LYS A 133 -12.84 -21.02 1.85
C LYS A 133 -12.17 -22.08 2.72
N SER A 134 -11.83 -23.24 2.14
CA SER A 134 -11.14 -24.32 2.84
C SER A 134 -9.62 -24.16 2.91
N LEU A 135 -9.05 -23.15 2.23
CA LEU A 135 -7.60 -22.94 2.22
C LEU A 135 -7.02 -22.69 3.63
N PRO A 136 -7.58 -21.80 4.48
CA PRO A 136 -6.99 -21.50 5.79
C PRO A 136 -6.87 -22.74 6.69
N SER A 137 -7.87 -23.62 6.69
CA SER A 137 -7.84 -24.86 7.49
C SER A 137 -6.86 -25.90 6.94
N LYS A 138 -6.45 -25.79 5.67
CA LYS A 138 -5.49 -26.69 5.02
C LYS A 138 -4.03 -26.25 5.18
N LEU A 139 -3.78 -25.05 5.72
CA LEU A 139 -2.45 -24.45 5.90
C LEU A 139 -2.00 -24.43 7.37
N THR A 140 -2.43 -25.40 8.17
CA THR A 140 -2.02 -25.54 9.58
C THR A 140 -0.52 -25.73 9.66
N ALA A 141 0.17 -24.86 10.41
CA ALA A 141 1.60 -24.99 10.61
C ALA A 141 1.89 -26.10 11.62
N GLY A 142 2.67 -27.09 11.20
CA GLY A 142 3.34 -28.03 12.08
C GLY A 142 4.62 -27.43 12.66
N ILE A 143 5.12 -28.09 13.71
CA ILE A 143 6.34 -27.68 14.46
C ILE A 143 7.53 -27.44 13.53
N ASN A 144 7.67 -28.25 12.49
CA ASN A 144 8.77 -28.15 11.53
C ASN A 144 8.67 -26.90 10.65
N LEU A 145 7.47 -26.55 10.20
CA LEU A 145 7.24 -25.33 9.43
C LEU A 145 7.40 -24.09 10.30
N GLU A 146 6.95 -24.11 11.54
CA GLU A 146 7.18 -23.01 12.50
C GLU A 146 8.67 -22.80 12.77
N THR A 147 9.42 -23.88 12.93
CA THR A 147 10.89 -23.80 13.12
C THR A 147 11.58 -23.23 11.89
N LEU A 148 11.19 -23.69 10.70
CA LEU A 148 11.66 -23.13 9.43
C LEU A 148 11.34 -21.64 9.34
N GLN A 149 10.12 -21.26 9.71
CA GLN A 149 9.66 -19.89 9.71
C GLN A 149 10.51 -18.99 10.63
N ASN A 150 10.64 -19.37 11.90
CA ASN A 150 11.41 -18.61 12.89
C ASN A 150 12.87 -18.44 12.45
N SER A 151 13.43 -19.43 11.74
CA SER A 151 14.80 -19.33 11.20
C SER A 151 14.92 -18.23 10.13
N TYR A 152 13.95 -18.12 9.21
CA TYR A 152 13.95 -17.08 8.18
C TYR A 152 13.67 -15.69 8.74
N GLU A 153 12.80 -15.57 9.74
CA GLU A 153 12.55 -14.30 10.43
C GLU A 153 13.85 -13.78 11.08
N ARG A 154 14.58 -14.65 11.78
CA ARG A 154 15.90 -14.31 12.35
C ARG A 154 16.93 -13.96 11.28
N MET A 155 16.97 -14.65 10.13
CA MET A 155 17.83 -14.23 9.02
C MET A 155 17.49 -12.82 8.55
N GLY A 156 16.20 -12.50 8.46
CA GLY A 156 15.73 -11.17 8.07
C GLY A 156 16.21 -10.08 9.05
N GLU A 157 16.20 -10.36 10.35
CA GLU A 157 16.74 -9.46 11.38
C GLU A 157 18.24 -9.24 11.21
N ILE A 158 19.02 -10.30 11.04
CA ILE A 158 20.48 -10.22 10.80
C ILE A 158 20.78 -9.41 9.52
N LEU A 159 20.04 -9.65 8.45
CA LEU A 159 20.20 -8.91 7.19
C LEU A 159 19.85 -7.43 7.35
N LYS A 160 18.85 -7.10 8.18
CA LYS A 160 18.51 -5.72 8.54
C LYS A 160 19.62 -5.05 9.34
N THR A 161 20.22 -5.76 10.30
CA THR A 161 21.40 -5.31 11.05
C THR A 161 22.59 -5.00 10.13
N LEU A 162 22.82 -5.86 9.12
CA LEU A 162 23.86 -5.66 8.12
C LEU A 162 23.59 -4.47 7.18
N GLY A 163 22.35 -3.99 7.07
CA GLY A 163 22.03 -2.75 6.35
C GLY A 163 22.48 -2.73 4.89
N GLY A 164 22.42 -3.87 4.19
CA GLY A 164 22.81 -3.97 2.77
C GLY A 164 24.27 -4.34 2.53
N ILE A 165 25.06 -4.66 3.56
CA ILE A 165 26.40 -5.23 3.39
C ILE A 165 26.30 -6.59 2.70
N LYS A 166 26.68 -6.64 1.41
CA LYS A 166 26.65 -7.87 0.60
C LYS A 166 27.80 -8.84 0.92
N ASN A 167 28.95 -8.32 1.37
CA ASN A 167 30.13 -9.14 1.65
C ASN A 167 30.80 -8.72 2.96
N VAL A 168 30.63 -9.53 4.00
CA VAL A 168 31.19 -9.29 5.34
C VAL A 168 32.70 -9.51 5.44
N THR A 169 33.32 -10.17 4.45
CA THR A 169 34.77 -10.45 4.44
C THR A 169 35.60 -9.31 3.86
N LYS A 170 34.96 -8.36 3.18
CA LYS A 170 35.62 -7.22 2.54
C LYS A 170 35.22 -5.94 3.24
N TRP A 171 36.09 -5.47 4.14
CA TRP A 171 35.96 -4.14 4.75
C TRP A 171 36.55 -3.09 3.79
N PRO A 172 35.72 -2.27 3.13
CA PRO A 172 36.19 -1.35 2.08
C PRO A 172 37.18 -0.31 2.61
N GLU A 173 36.98 0.17 3.84
CA GLU A 173 37.80 1.22 4.45
C GLU A 173 39.04 0.71 5.19
N LYS A 174 39.34 -0.60 5.12
CA LYS A 174 40.43 -1.22 5.91
C LYS A 174 41.78 -0.52 5.69
N GLU A 175 42.18 -0.33 4.43
CA GLU A 175 43.50 0.22 4.09
C GLU A 175 43.63 1.69 4.50
N SER A 176 42.62 2.51 4.18
CA SER A 176 42.58 3.93 4.56
C SER A 176 42.58 4.10 6.07
N PHE A 177 41.75 3.33 6.79
CA PHE A 177 41.68 3.41 8.24
C PHE A 177 42.96 2.93 8.91
N THR A 178 43.57 1.84 8.42
CA THR A 178 44.85 1.34 8.96
C THR A 178 45.95 2.39 8.77
N THR A 179 46.00 3.04 7.61
CA THR A 179 46.97 4.11 7.33
C THR A 179 46.76 5.30 8.26
N ASP A 180 45.52 5.74 8.44
CA ASP A 180 45.18 6.85 9.33
C ASP A 180 45.54 6.57 10.79
N ILE A 181 45.27 5.35 11.29
CA ILE A 181 45.63 4.92 12.64
C ILE A 181 47.15 4.83 12.82
N ASN A 182 47.89 4.31 11.83
CA ASN A 182 49.35 4.28 11.89
C ASN A 182 49.94 5.71 11.90
N ASN A 183 49.41 6.60 11.06
CA ASN A 183 49.82 8.02 11.06
C ASN A 183 49.60 8.67 12.43
N LEU A 184 48.45 8.41 13.07
CA LEU A 184 48.15 8.86 14.44
C LEU A 184 49.15 8.29 15.45
N ALA A 185 49.45 6.99 15.38
CA ALA A 185 50.38 6.31 16.29
C ALA A 185 51.81 6.83 16.17
N ASP A 186 52.26 7.13 14.95
CA ASP A 186 53.60 7.66 14.67
C ASP A 186 53.73 9.16 14.99
N GLY A 187 52.65 9.82 15.42
CA GLY A 187 52.62 11.24 15.74
C GLY A 187 52.65 12.17 14.52
N ASN A 188 52.55 11.61 13.32
CA ASN A 188 52.46 12.32 12.04
C ASN A 188 51.02 12.71 11.68
N GLY A 189 50.05 12.08 12.33
CA GLY A 189 48.63 12.32 12.16
C GLY A 189 48.12 13.34 13.16
N GLY A 190 47.91 14.58 12.75
CA GLY A 190 47.10 15.55 13.49
C GLY A 190 47.87 16.71 14.15
N ASN A 191 47.16 17.83 14.36
CA ASN A 191 47.74 19.05 14.94
C ASN A 191 47.67 19.01 16.48
N PHE A 192 48.46 18.12 17.09
CA PHE A 192 48.64 18.07 18.54
C PHE A 192 49.61 19.15 19.06
N SER A 193 50.16 19.99 18.18
CA SER A 193 51.07 21.07 18.57
C SER A 193 50.41 22.03 19.55
N LEU A 194 49.12 22.36 19.33
CA LEU A 194 48.36 23.21 20.24
C LEU A 194 48.26 22.62 21.66
N VAL A 195 47.98 21.32 21.76
CA VAL A 195 47.91 20.60 23.05
C VAL A 195 49.26 20.61 23.75
N LYS A 196 50.36 20.37 23.01
CA LYS A 196 51.73 20.44 23.55
C LYS A 196 52.07 21.84 24.06
N THR A 197 51.74 22.89 23.29
CA THR A 197 51.97 24.29 23.68
C THR A 197 51.20 24.67 24.93
N ILE A 198 49.90 24.36 25.00
CA ILE A 198 49.07 24.62 26.19
C ILE A 198 49.64 23.91 27.41
N ARG A 199 49.99 22.62 27.27
CA ARG A 199 50.59 21.84 28.36
C ARG A 199 51.89 22.47 28.87
N GLY A 200 52.78 22.89 27.97
CA GLY A 200 54.05 23.51 28.34
C GLY A 200 53.85 24.79 29.15
N VAL A 201 52.99 25.69 28.67
CA VAL A 201 52.72 26.96 29.35
C VAL A 201 52.08 26.76 30.73
N LEU A 202 51.16 25.78 30.86
CA LEU A 202 50.55 25.45 32.15
C LEU A 202 51.55 24.88 33.16
N ILE A 203 52.49 24.03 32.71
CA ILE A 203 53.56 23.50 33.55
C ILE A 203 54.46 24.64 34.06
N ASP A 204 54.90 25.52 33.15
CA ASP A 204 55.75 26.66 33.51
C ASP A 204 55.07 27.60 34.52
N TRP A 205 53.76 27.81 34.35
CA TRP A 205 52.96 28.63 35.26
C TRP A 205 52.80 27.99 36.64
N LEU A 206 52.49 26.69 36.70
CA LEU A 206 52.37 25.95 37.96
C LEU A 206 53.68 25.97 38.75
N PHE A 207 54.80 25.79 38.05
CA PHE A 207 56.12 25.89 38.65
C PHE A 207 56.38 27.28 39.25
N GLY A 208 56.09 28.34 38.49
CA GLY A 208 56.21 29.72 38.99
C GLY A 208 55.34 29.99 40.21
N LYS A 209 54.10 29.48 40.20
CA LYS A 209 53.16 29.63 41.32
C LYS A 209 53.69 28.95 42.57
N GLU A 210 54.17 27.71 42.47
CA GLU A 210 54.68 26.96 43.61
C GLU A 210 55.86 27.67 44.28
N LEU A 211 56.78 28.21 43.48
CA LEU A 211 57.91 28.98 44.00
C LEU A 211 57.46 30.26 44.72
N VAL A 212 56.52 31.00 44.14
CA VAL A 212 55.95 32.20 44.76
C VAL A 212 55.23 31.84 46.06
N ASP A 213 54.40 30.80 46.07
CA ASP A 213 53.68 30.33 47.26
C ASP A 213 54.64 29.92 48.38
N ASN A 214 55.75 29.23 48.04
CA ASN A 214 56.76 28.82 49.00
C ASN A 214 57.51 30.01 49.61
N ILE A 215 57.81 31.04 48.80
CA ILE A 215 58.43 32.29 49.28
C ILE A 215 57.49 32.99 50.27
N TYR A 216 56.22 33.18 49.90
CA TYR A 216 55.24 33.84 50.77
C TYR A 216 54.99 33.11 52.09
N LYS A 217 55.04 31.77 52.08
CA LYS A 217 54.87 30.95 53.29
C LYS A 217 56.09 30.96 54.21
N ALA A 218 57.29 31.03 53.64
CA ALA A 218 58.53 30.83 54.39
C ALA A 218 59.17 32.14 54.89
N LYS A 219 58.85 33.30 54.30
CA LYS A 219 59.58 34.55 54.53
C LYS A 219 58.66 35.72 54.90
N THR A 220 59.12 36.53 55.85
CA THR A 220 58.47 37.79 56.29
C THR A 220 58.94 39.02 55.51
N TYR A 221 60.03 38.91 54.74
CA TYR A 221 60.57 39.98 53.90
C TYR A 221 61.02 39.40 52.54
N ILE A 222 60.67 40.09 51.44
CA ILE A 222 60.94 39.69 50.05
C ILE A 222 62.14 40.48 49.53
N ASN A 223 63.20 39.80 49.08
CA ASN A 223 64.35 40.44 48.44
C ASN A 223 64.21 40.48 46.90
N SER A 224 65.14 41.15 46.22
CA SER A 224 65.11 41.30 44.76
C SER A 224 65.17 39.97 44.00
N SER A 225 65.84 38.94 44.55
CA SER A 225 65.89 37.60 43.95
C SER A 225 64.55 36.86 44.10
N ASP A 226 63.85 37.07 45.22
CA ASP A 226 62.51 36.53 45.45
C ASP A 226 61.47 37.22 44.53
N ALA A 227 61.61 38.52 44.30
CA ALA A 227 60.76 39.29 43.37
C ALA A 227 60.90 38.84 41.91
N MET A 228 62.04 38.23 41.53
CA MET A 228 62.24 37.67 40.19
C MET A 228 61.23 36.55 39.87
N TRP A 229 60.83 35.75 40.87
CA TRP A 229 59.86 34.68 40.69
C TRP A 229 58.43 35.19 40.49
N LEU A 230 58.08 36.32 41.09
CA LEU A 230 56.82 37.03 40.79
C LEU A 230 56.81 37.51 39.34
N GLY A 231 57.90 38.11 38.87
CA GLY A 231 58.06 38.51 37.46
C GLY A 231 57.98 37.31 36.51
N TYR A 232 58.56 36.16 36.88
CA TYR A 232 58.43 34.92 36.14
C TYR A 232 56.97 34.46 36.05
N LEU A 233 56.24 34.43 37.17
CA LEU A 233 54.83 34.05 37.20
C LEU A 233 53.94 34.97 36.35
N VAL A 234 54.18 36.28 36.40
CA VAL A 234 53.48 37.27 35.54
C VAL A 234 53.72 36.95 34.07
N LYS A 235 54.99 36.74 33.67
CA LYS A 235 55.35 36.38 32.29
C LYS A 235 54.68 35.08 31.81
N GLN A 236 54.60 34.06 32.68
CA GLN A 236 53.89 32.82 32.31
C GLN A 236 52.38 33.04 32.19
N SER A 237 51.79 33.91 33.03
CA SER A 237 50.37 34.26 32.96
C SER A 237 50.03 34.99 31.64
N GLU A 238 50.92 35.88 31.18
CA GLU A 238 50.79 36.53 29.87
C GLU A 238 50.84 35.51 28.73
N ARG A 239 51.75 34.54 28.79
CA ARG A 239 51.83 33.44 27.80
C ARG A 239 50.55 32.59 27.78
N ILE A 240 49.89 32.36 28.93
CA ILE A 240 48.58 31.68 28.97
C ILE A 240 47.54 32.48 28.19
N LEU A 241 47.48 33.80 28.43
CA LEU A 241 46.56 34.69 27.73
C LEU A 241 46.82 34.69 26.21
N GLU A 242 48.08 34.69 25.78
CA GLU A 242 48.43 34.59 24.37
C GLU A 242 48.00 33.27 23.73
N VAL A 243 48.31 32.13 24.37
CA VAL A 243 47.91 30.82 23.86
C VAL A 243 46.39 30.68 23.85
N SER A 244 45.68 31.22 24.84
CA SER A 244 44.21 31.17 24.88
C SER A 244 43.55 31.88 23.69
N LYS A 245 44.20 32.89 23.10
CA LYS A 245 43.71 33.55 21.88
C LYS A 245 43.73 32.60 20.67
N THR A 246 44.59 31.58 20.68
CA THR A 246 44.66 30.56 19.61
C THR A 246 43.58 29.48 19.72
N LEU A 247 42.83 29.43 20.83
CA LEU A 247 41.70 28.52 21.05
C LEU A 247 40.38 29.03 20.42
N SER A 248 40.44 29.69 19.27
CA SER A 248 39.26 30.27 18.60
C SER A 248 38.13 29.26 18.37
N ARG A 249 36.86 29.71 18.45
CA ARG A 249 35.62 28.93 18.27
C ARG A 249 35.38 28.58 16.79
N PRO A 250 36.06 27.58 16.25
CA PRO A 250 35.69 26.21 16.60
C PRO A 250 36.87 25.40 17.12
N ILE A 251 36.59 24.43 17.99
CA ILE A 251 37.57 23.43 18.44
C ILE A 251 38.30 22.89 17.20
N PRO A 252 39.61 23.13 17.07
CA PRO A 252 40.34 22.72 15.88
C PRO A 252 40.23 21.21 15.72
N LYS A 253 39.90 20.74 14.51
CA LYS A 253 39.93 19.31 14.20
C LYS A 253 41.34 18.81 14.45
N LEU A 254 41.47 17.90 15.41
CA LEU A 254 42.78 17.36 15.80
C LEU A 254 43.33 16.43 14.73
N PHE A 255 42.46 15.75 13.98
CA PHE A 255 42.83 14.78 12.95
C PHE A 255 41.73 14.69 11.88
N ASP A 256 42.14 14.65 10.62
CA ASP A 256 41.27 14.38 9.48
C ASP A 256 41.62 13.00 8.92
N PHE A 257 40.64 12.10 8.83
CA PHE A 257 40.84 10.80 8.19
C PHE A 257 40.94 10.99 6.68
N SER A 258 41.82 10.23 6.04
CA SER A 258 42.10 10.27 4.59
C SER A 258 40.86 10.07 3.71
N ASN A 259 39.84 9.39 4.24
CA ASN A 259 38.58 9.10 3.56
C ASN A 259 37.46 10.13 3.83
N ASN A 260 37.77 11.27 4.47
CA ASN A 260 36.83 12.32 4.89
C ASN A 260 35.68 11.84 5.80
N LYS A 261 35.80 10.65 6.40
CA LYS A 261 34.85 10.13 7.39
C LYS A 261 35.32 10.43 8.81
N THR A 262 34.40 10.43 9.75
CA THR A 262 34.73 10.40 11.17
C THR A 262 35.30 9.02 11.55
N ALA A 263 35.92 8.94 12.74
CA ALA A 263 36.35 7.67 13.31
C ALA A 263 35.16 6.68 13.45
N ALA A 264 33.99 7.18 13.86
CA ALA A 264 32.79 6.38 14.05
C ALA A 264 32.26 5.79 12.73
N GLU A 265 32.24 6.60 11.66
CA GLU A 265 31.82 6.15 10.33
C GLU A 265 32.81 5.15 9.71
N SER A 266 34.11 5.30 9.98
CA SER A 266 35.14 4.39 9.44
C SER A 266 35.05 2.98 10.02
N VAL A 267 34.61 2.83 11.27
CA VAL A 267 34.43 1.52 11.93
C VAL A 267 32.99 1.01 11.88
N GLU A 268 32.06 1.74 11.26
CA GLU A 268 30.64 1.38 11.25
C GLU A 268 30.40 0.04 10.54
N PHE A 269 31.12 -0.23 9.46
CA PHE A 269 31.11 -1.54 8.78
C PHE A 269 31.42 -2.67 9.77
N LEU A 270 32.54 -2.56 10.48
CA LEU A 270 32.95 -3.57 11.46
C LEU A 270 31.94 -3.71 12.59
N ARG A 271 31.42 -2.59 13.09
CA ARG A 271 30.40 -2.60 14.15
C ARG A 271 29.15 -3.39 13.71
N LYS A 272 28.64 -3.14 12.51
CA LYS A 272 27.49 -3.88 11.95
C LYS A 272 27.79 -5.37 11.79
N VAL A 273 28.97 -5.70 11.27
CA VAL A 273 29.41 -7.10 11.10
C VAL A 273 29.55 -7.81 12.45
N VAL A 274 30.15 -7.18 13.46
CA VAL A 274 30.32 -7.76 14.79
C VAL A 274 28.97 -8.03 15.44
N ILE A 275 28.04 -7.07 15.44
CA ILE A 275 26.70 -7.25 15.99
C ILE A 275 25.97 -8.40 15.26
N ALA A 276 26.03 -8.43 13.92
CA ALA A 276 25.42 -9.51 13.14
C ALA A 276 26.02 -10.89 13.46
N VAL A 277 27.34 -10.97 13.66
CA VAL A 277 28.03 -12.21 14.04
C VAL A 277 27.64 -12.63 15.46
N GLU A 278 27.57 -11.71 16.42
CA GLU A 278 27.08 -11.97 17.77
C GLU A 278 25.63 -12.47 17.77
N GLU A 279 24.77 -11.92 16.92
CA GLU A 279 23.39 -12.39 16.73
C GLU A 279 23.35 -13.85 16.22
N VAL A 280 24.21 -14.19 15.25
CA VAL A 280 24.33 -15.57 14.72
C VAL A 280 24.77 -16.55 15.82
N TYR A 281 25.78 -16.18 16.62
CA TYR A 281 26.30 -17.03 17.69
C TYR A 281 25.33 -17.15 18.88
N SER A 282 24.76 -16.04 19.34
CA SER A 282 23.85 -16.01 20.49
C SER A 282 22.59 -16.83 20.26
N HIS A 283 22.06 -16.83 19.03
CA HIS A 283 20.84 -17.56 18.69
C HIS A 283 21.07 -19.03 18.30
N LYS A 284 22.32 -19.52 18.37
CA LYS A 284 22.73 -20.84 17.84
C LYS A 284 22.05 -21.07 16.50
N PHE A 285 22.33 -20.20 15.53
CA PHE A 285 21.61 -20.21 14.26
C PHE A 285 21.71 -21.61 13.61
N TYR A 286 20.65 -22.42 13.75
CA TYR A 286 20.60 -23.75 13.18
C TYR A 286 19.93 -23.67 11.83
N THR A 287 20.60 -24.22 10.81
CA THR A 287 19.95 -24.45 9.52
C THR A 287 18.79 -25.41 9.76
N PRO A 288 17.54 -25.02 9.45
CA PRO A 288 16.39 -25.86 9.69
C PRO A 288 16.53 -27.16 8.90
N ARG A 289 16.45 -28.30 9.60
CA ARG A 289 16.58 -29.64 8.99
C ARG A 289 15.28 -30.13 8.35
N GLY A 290 14.14 -29.49 8.66
CA GLY A 290 12.81 -29.90 8.23
C GLY A 290 11.93 -28.70 7.84
N GLY A 291 10.65 -28.97 7.55
CA GLY A 291 9.65 -27.94 7.22
C GLY A 291 9.54 -27.60 5.74
N PHE A 292 10.57 -27.88 4.93
CA PHE A 292 10.55 -27.60 3.49
C PHE A 292 9.52 -28.41 2.70
N GLN A 293 9.32 -29.69 3.03
CA GLN A 293 8.27 -30.51 2.39
C GLN A 293 6.87 -30.03 2.76
N GLU A 294 6.69 -29.59 4.01
CA GLU A 294 5.42 -29.04 4.48
C GLU A 294 5.11 -27.69 3.82
N LEU A 295 6.14 -26.84 3.69
CA LEU A 295 6.07 -25.59 2.92
C LEU A 295 5.69 -25.86 1.46
N ASP A 296 6.34 -26.83 0.81
CA ASP A 296 6.05 -27.20 -0.58
C ASP A 296 4.60 -27.71 -0.76
N ALA A 297 4.13 -28.54 0.18
CA ALA A 297 2.76 -28.99 0.21
C ALA A 297 1.76 -27.82 0.39
N HIS A 298 2.09 -26.84 1.24
CA HIS A 298 1.29 -25.62 1.42
C HIS A 298 1.27 -24.75 0.17
N LEU A 299 2.42 -24.54 -0.47
CA LEU A 299 2.52 -23.80 -1.72
C LEU A 299 1.73 -24.49 -2.84
N THR A 300 1.76 -25.82 -2.91
CA THR A 300 0.96 -26.60 -3.87
C THR A 300 -0.55 -26.41 -3.64
N LYS A 301 -1.00 -26.47 -2.38
CA LYS A 301 -2.41 -26.22 -2.03
C LYS A 301 -2.85 -24.81 -2.43
N ILE A 302 -2.03 -23.80 -2.15
CA ILE A 302 -2.29 -22.40 -2.54
C ILE A 302 -2.37 -22.29 -4.07
N ASN A 303 -1.42 -22.89 -4.79
CA ASN A 303 -1.39 -22.86 -6.26
C ASN A 303 -2.64 -23.52 -6.87
N ASN A 304 -3.14 -24.60 -6.29
CA ASN A 304 -4.37 -25.24 -6.74
C ASN A 304 -5.57 -24.29 -6.60
N VAL A 305 -5.67 -23.54 -5.51
CA VAL A 305 -6.70 -22.50 -5.32
C VAL A 305 -6.55 -21.39 -6.35
N VAL A 306 -5.31 -20.90 -6.55
CA VAL A 306 -5.02 -19.85 -7.54
C VAL A 306 -5.43 -20.28 -8.95
N LYS A 307 -5.10 -21.50 -9.37
CA LYS A 307 -5.50 -22.07 -10.67
C LYS A 307 -7.01 -22.17 -10.82
N ALA A 308 -7.71 -22.64 -9.78
CA ALA A 308 -9.17 -22.75 -9.78
C ALA A 308 -9.82 -21.36 -9.96
N ILE A 309 -9.38 -20.37 -9.19
CA ILE A 309 -9.85 -18.98 -9.28
C ILE A 309 -9.57 -18.39 -10.68
N LYS A 310 -8.36 -18.58 -11.20
CA LYS A 310 -7.97 -18.06 -12.51
C LYS A 310 -8.86 -18.59 -13.64
N THR A 311 -9.26 -19.86 -13.55
CA THR A 311 -10.12 -20.52 -14.54
C THR A 311 -11.53 -19.91 -14.56
N VAL A 312 -12.03 -19.46 -13.41
CA VAL A 312 -13.40 -18.92 -13.29
C VAL A 312 -13.48 -17.40 -13.32
N ARG A 313 -12.36 -16.69 -13.52
CA ARG A 313 -12.30 -15.22 -13.51
C ARG A 313 -13.36 -14.56 -14.39
N LEU A 314 -13.51 -15.02 -15.64
CA LEU A 314 -14.51 -14.47 -16.56
C LEU A 314 -15.96 -14.65 -16.05
N ASN A 315 -16.25 -15.74 -15.33
CA ASN A 315 -17.56 -15.94 -14.72
C ASN A 315 -17.79 -14.93 -13.59
N PHE A 316 -16.77 -14.63 -12.78
CA PHE A 316 -16.85 -13.59 -11.74
C PHE A 316 -17.09 -12.20 -12.34
N ASP A 317 -16.46 -11.88 -13.47
CA ASP A 317 -16.66 -10.59 -14.16
C ASP A 317 -18.11 -10.46 -14.64
N VAL A 318 -18.67 -11.50 -15.26
CA VAL A 318 -20.07 -11.52 -15.70
C VAL A 318 -21.03 -11.36 -14.52
N ILE A 319 -20.82 -12.12 -13.43
CA ILE A 319 -21.65 -12.02 -12.23
C ILE A 319 -21.57 -10.61 -11.63
N THR A 320 -20.36 -10.05 -11.52
CA THR A 320 -20.14 -8.72 -10.94
C THR A 320 -20.80 -7.63 -11.77
N ASN A 321 -20.59 -7.63 -13.08
CA ASN A 321 -21.18 -6.64 -13.99
C ASN A 321 -22.70 -6.75 -14.04
N LEU A 322 -23.26 -7.96 -13.93
CA LEU A 322 -24.70 -8.16 -13.81
C LEU A 322 -25.26 -7.47 -12.55
N PHE A 323 -24.62 -7.66 -11.39
CA PHE A 323 -25.05 -7.02 -10.15
C PHE A 323 -24.90 -5.49 -10.18
N ILE A 324 -23.80 -4.98 -10.75
CA ILE A 324 -23.56 -3.54 -10.91
C ILE A 324 -24.61 -2.92 -11.84
N SER A 325 -24.85 -3.52 -13.00
CA SER A 325 -25.83 -3.01 -13.98
C SER A 325 -27.23 -2.94 -13.38
N ARG A 326 -27.62 -3.95 -12.59
CA ARG A 326 -28.91 -3.96 -11.89
C ARG A 326 -29.00 -2.92 -10.80
N ALA A 327 -27.93 -2.67 -10.06
CA ALA A 327 -27.87 -1.63 -9.02
C ALA A 327 -28.12 -0.25 -9.61
N ILE A 328 -27.38 0.08 -10.68
CA ILE A 328 -27.46 1.36 -11.37
C ILE A 328 -28.77 1.49 -12.16
N GLY A 329 -29.33 0.37 -12.62
CA GLY A 329 -30.46 0.36 -13.55
C GLY A 329 -30.05 0.79 -14.95
N GLU A 330 -28.87 0.37 -15.40
CA GLU A 330 -28.34 0.72 -16.71
C GLU A 330 -29.24 0.15 -17.83
N THR A 331 -29.66 1.01 -18.75
CA THR A 331 -30.46 0.65 -19.93
C THR A 331 -29.79 1.20 -21.19
N SER A 332 -29.67 0.38 -22.24
CA SER A 332 -28.93 0.74 -23.46
C SER A 332 -29.85 1.18 -24.62
N TYR A 333 -31.06 0.63 -24.76
CA TYR A 333 -32.05 1.09 -25.73
C TYR A 333 -32.96 2.18 -25.15
N THR A 334 -33.28 3.12 -26.03
CA THR A 334 -34.17 4.26 -25.81
C THR A 334 -35.66 3.95 -26.02
N HIS A 335 -36.03 2.68 -26.24
CA HIS A 335 -37.40 2.29 -26.62
C HIS A 335 -38.09 1.32 -25.65
N ILE A 336 -37.41 0.92 -24.58
CA ILE A 336 -37.93 0.01 -23.55
C ILE A 336 -38.22 0.83 -22.29
N PRO A 337 -39.24 0.47 -21.47
CA PRO A 337 -39.57 1.25 -20.29
C PRO A 337 -38.40 1.37 -19.31
N THR A 338 -38.19 2.56 -18.78
CA THR A 338 -37.06 2.91 -17.90
C THR A 338 -36.96 2.03 -16.65
N ASN A 339 -38.09 1.59 -16.09
CA ASN A 339 -38.11 0.66 -14.95
C ASN A 339 -38.30 -0.80 -15.37
N GLY A 340 -38.03 -1.14 -16.64
CA GLY A 340 -38.18 -2.50 -17.15
C GLY A 340 -39.64 -2.97 -17.08
N TYR A 341 -39.84 -4.19 -16.58
CA TYR A 341 -41.18 -4.79 -16.49
C TYR A 341 -42.13 -4.04 -15.52
N ASP A 342 -41.61 -3.33 -14.51
CA ASP A 342 -42.46 -2.61 -13.55
C ASP A 342 -43.33 -1.56 -14.25
N ASP A 343 -42.79 -0.91 -15.28
CA ASP A 343 -43.52 0.05 -16.09
C ASP A 343 -44.58 -0.63 -16.98
N ILE A 344 -44.38 -1.89 -17.40
CA ILE A 344 -45.41 -2.68 -18.10
C ILE A 344 -46.59 -2.93 -17.14
N SER A 345 -46.32 -3.35 -15.90
CA SER A 345 -47.36 -3.54 -14.89
C SER A 345 -48.07 -2.25 -14.49
N ARG A 346 -47.33 -1.14 -14.40
CA ARG A 346 -47.92 0.19 -14.14
C ARG A 346 -48.80 0.63 -15.29
N LEU A 347 -48.39 0.42 -16.54
CA LEU A 347 -49.22 0.75 -17.71
C LEU A 347 -50.58 0.05 -17.68
N MET A 348 -50.60 -1.25 -17.33
CA MET A 348 -51.87 -1.99 -17.20
C MET A 348 -52.79 -1.39 -16.12
N ARG A 349 -52.21 -0.77 -15.09
CA ARG A 349 -52.99 -0.04 -14.06
C ARG A 349 -53.39 1.36 -14.54
N ASP A 350 -52.57 2.01 -15.36
CA ASP A 350 -52.85 3.35 -15.91
C ASP A 350 -54.14 3.34 -16.75
N PHE A 351 -54.48 2.22 -17.41
CA PHE A 351 -55.78 2.05 -18.09
C PHE A 351 -57.00 2.13 -17.17
N ASN A 352 -56.85 2.00 -15.85
CA ASN A 352 -57.91 2.23 -14.88
C ASN A 352 -57.99 3.71 -14.43
N ASN A 353 -57.03 4.56 -14.82
CA ASN A 353 -57.02 5.97 -14.45
C ASN A 353 -57.99 6.77 -15.34
N PRO A 354 -58.99 7.48 -14.77
CA PRO A 354 -59.97 8.23 -15.56
C PRO A 354 -59.37 9.31 -16.45
N TRP A 355 -58.30 9.98 -16.00
CA TRP A 355 -57.60 10.99 -16.80
C TRP A 355 -56.89 10.34 -18.00
N PHE A 356 -56.23 9.21 -17.79
CA PHE A 356 -55.49 8.51 -18.84
C PHE A 356 -56.45 8.01 -19.94
N VAL A 357 -57.53 7.34 -19.55
CA VAL A 357 -58.58 6.88 -20.49
C VAL A 357 -59.19 8.03 -21.28
N LYS A 358 -59.46 9.16 -20.62
CA LYS A 358 -59.99 10.37 -21.26
C LYS A 358 -59.00 10.97 -22.27
N THR A 359 -57.70 10.90 -21.98
CA THR A 359 -56.63 11.48 -22.80
C THR A 359 -56.32 10.62 -24.02
N VAL A 360 -56.17 9.30 -23.83
CA VAL A 360 -55.87 8.34 -24.89
C VAL A 360 -57.06 8.13 -25.83
N LYS A 361 -58.30 8.33 -25.33
CA LYS A 361 -59.56 8.21 -26.08
C LYS A 361 -59.82 6.84 -26.72
N ASP A 362 -59.02 5.82 -26.41
CA ASP A 362 -59.18 4.48 -26.95
C ASP A 362 -59.00 3.41 -25.86
N LYS A 363 -60.12 2.76 -25.49
CA LYS A 363 -60.12 1.64 -24.53
C LYS A 363 -59.64 0.32 -25.15
N ARG A 364 -59.62 0.20 -26.49
CA ARG A 364 -59.14 -1.00 -27.20
C ARG A 364 -57.62 -1.13 -27.18
N LEU A 365 -56.94 -0.04 -26.82
CA LEU A 365 -55.49 -0.01 -26.68
C LEU A 365 -55.01 -0.94 -25.55
N GLU A 366 -55.79 -1.07 -24.47
CA GLU A 366 -55.52 -2.03 -23.39
C GLU A 366 -55.51 -3.46 -23.96
N GLU A 367 -56.55 -3.84 -24.72
CA GLU A 367 -56.66 -5.16 -25.35
C GLU A 367 -55.50 -5.42 -26.32
N SER A 368 -55.15 -4.40 -27.11
CA SER A 368 -54.07 -4.50 -28.12
C SER A 368 -52.69 -4.68 -27.47
N LEU A 369 -52.48 -4.13 -26.28
CA LEU A 369 -51.22 -4.24 -25.53
C LEU A 369 -51.18 -5.43 -24.55
N ARG A 370 -52.25 -6.26 -24.49
CA ARG A 370 -52.27 -7.47 -23.65
C ARG A 370 -51.14 -8.45 -23.95
N SER A 371 -50.67 -8.51 -25.20
CA SER A 371 -49.56 -9.37 -25.56
C SER A 371 -48.25 -8.99 -24.84
N ILE A 372 -48.01 -7.69 -24.59
CA ILE A 372 -46.86 -7.21 -23.79
C ILE A 372 -47.00 -7.59 -22.32
N LYS A 373 -48.23 -7.71 -21.80
CA LYS A 373 -48.48 -8.16 -20.43
C LYS A 373 -47.88 -9.54 -20.15
N SER A 374 -47.75 -10.41 -21.16
CA SER A 374 -47.06 -11.69 -21.01
C SER A 374 -45.58 -11.55 -20.58
N LEU A 375 -44.95 -10.41 -20.85
CA LEU A 375 -43.58 -10.11 -20.42
C LEU A 375 -43.47 -9.87 -18.91
N GLU A 376 -44.59 -9.65 -18.20
CA GLU A 376 -44.61 -9.62 -16.73
C GLU A 376 -44.12 -10.93 -16.12
N THR A 377 -44.15 -12.06 -16.83
CA THR A 377 -43.57 -13.32 -16.36
C THR A 377 -42.05 -13.18 -16.09
N ALA A 378 -41.36 -12.27 -16.76
CA ALA A 378 -39.96 -11.94 -16.47
C ALA A 378 -39.76 -11.38 -15.05
N ASN A 379 -40.81 -10.83 -14.42
CA ASN A 379 -40.78 -10.39 -13.02
C ASN A 379 -40.44 -11.54 -12.05
N VAL A 380 -40.83 -12.78 -12.37
CA VAL A 380 -40.44 -13.95 -11.55
C VAL A 380 -38.92 -14.12 -11.52
N ILE A 381 -38.28 -13.96 -12.68
CA ILE A 381 -36.82 -13.98 -12.82
C ILE A 381 -36.21 -12.77 -12.12
N GLY A 382 -36.78 -11.59 -12.33
CA GLY A 382 -36.38 -10.34 -11.68
C GLY A 382 -36.42 -10.40 -10.15
N ASN A 383 -37.41 -11.07 -9.56
CA ASN A 383 -37.55 -11.27 -8.12
C ASN A 383 -36.63 -12.34 -7.56
N ALA A 384 -36.37 -13.41 -8.33
CA ALA A 384 -35.40 -14.44 -7.96
C ALA A 384 -33.97 -13.89 -7.90
N LEU A 385 -33.66 -12.91 -8.77
CA LEU A 385 -32.41 -12.18 -8.75
C LEU A 385 -32.53 -11.03 -7.74
N VAL A 386 -31.84 -11.10 -6.59
CA VAL A 386 -31.82 -10.11 -5.47
C VAL A 386 -32.22 -8.66 -5.86
N SER A 387 -33.08 -8.03 -5.05
CA SER A 387 -33.64 -6.68 -5.29
C SER A 387 -32.60 -5.58 -5.51
N LYS A 388 -32.97 -4.60 -6.34
CA LYS A 388 -32.17 -3.41 -6.71
C LYS A 388 -31.57 -2.67 -5.49
N GLY A 389 -32.33 -2.56 -4.39
CA GLY A 389 -31.88 -1.89 -3.15
C GLY A 389 -30.99 -2.72 -2.22
N SER A 390 -30.94 -4.06 -2.35
CA SER A 390 -30.00 -4.92 -1.62
C SER A 390 -28.65 -5.06 -2.35
N SER A 391 -28.53 -4.50 -3.55
CA SER A 391 -27.40 -4.72 -4.43
C SER A 391 -26.14 -3.96 -3.99
N ASP A 392 -26.23 -2.75 -3.42
CA ASP A 392 -25.06 -1.94 -3.05
C ASP A 392 -24.16 -2.60 -1.98
N GLN A 393 -24.75 -3.25 -0.98
CA GLN A 393 -23.97 -4.02 0.01
C GLN A 393 -23.37 -5.29 -0.59
N LYS A 394 -24.05 -5.91 -1.57
CA LYS A 394 -23.64 -7.15 -2.21
C LYS A 394 -22.60 -6.91 -3.32
N THR A 395 -22.65 -5.79 -4.03
CA THR A 395 -21.64 -5.38 -5.02
C THR A 395 -20.32 -5.08 -4.32
N GLY A 396 -20.33 -4.40 -3.17
CA GLY A 396 -19.15 -4.21 -2.33
C GLY A 396 -18.55 -5.55 -1.84
N PHE A 397 -19.39 -6.50 -1.43
CA PHE A 397 -18.95 -7.83 -1.04
C PHE A 397 -18.36 -8.64 -2.20
N LEU A 398 -19.00 -8.63 -3.37
CA LEU A 398 -18.51 -9.31 -4.57
C LEU A 398 -17.22 -8.69 -5.09
N SER A 399 -17.13 -7.36 -5.13
CA SER A 399 -15.90 -6.64 -5.48
C SER A 399 -14.75 -7.01 -4.55
N ASN A 400 -15.02 -7.13 -3.24
CA ASN A 400 -14.03 -7.58 -2.26
C ASN A 400 -13.58 -9.03 -2.47
N ILE A 401 -14.48 -9.94 -2.88
CA ILE A 401 -14.10 -11.32 -3.20
C ILE A 401 -13.21 -11.34 -4.44
N VAL A 402 -13.60 -10.60 -5.49
CA VAL A 402 -12.85 -10.55 -6.76
C VAL A 402 -11.48 -9.89 -6.56
N SER A 403 -11.39 -8.81 -5.79
CA SER A 403 -10.10 -8.17 -5.47
C SER A 403 -9.20 -9.12 -4.70
N LYS A 404 -9.70 -9.74 -3.60
CA LYS A 404 -8.93 -10.73 -2.84
C LYS A 404 -8.49 -11.93 -3.68
N ALA A 405 -9.34 -12.38 -4.61
CA ALA A 405 -9.02 -13.47 -5.53
C ALA A 405 -7.94 -13.07 -6.55
N SER A 406 -7.98 -11.83 -7.04
CA SER A 406 -6.96 -11.26 -7.93
C SER A 406 -5.63 -11.05 -7.19
N ASP A 407 -5.67 -10.47 -6.01
CA ASP A 407 -4.50 -10.23 -5.14
C ASP A 407 -3.79 -11.55 -4.82
N LEU A 408 -4.57 -12.60 -4.51
CA LEU A 408 -4.03 -13.94 -4.29
C LEU A 408 -3.32 -14.47 -5.54
N ASN A 409 -3.93 -14.30 -6.71
CA ASN A 409 -3.35 -14.76 -7.98
C ASN A 409 -2.08 -13.97 -8.36
N GLU A 410 -2.03 -12.66 -8.13
CA GLU A 410 -0.87 -11.81 -8.44
C GLU A 410 0.30 -12.06 -7.46
N THR A 411 0.00 -12.09 -6.16
CA THR A 411 1.00 -12.27 -5.10
C THR A 411 1.64 -13.65 -5.17
N PHE A 412 0.86 -14.71 -5.36
CA PHE A 412 1.41 -16.08 -5.40
C PHE A 412 1.87 -16.51 -6.79
N GLY A 413 1.33 -15.92 -7.86
CA GLY A 413 1.81 -16.16 -9.23
C GLY A 413 3.27 -15.76 -9.40
N SER A 414 3.67 -14.61 -8.84
CA SER A 414 5.05 -14.11 -8.88
C SER A 414 6.00 -14.88 -7.95
N PHE A 415 5.51 -15.28 -6.76
CA PHE A 415 6.31 -16.01 -5.77
C PHE A 415 6.77 -17.39 -6.27
N PHE A 416 5.93 -18.14 -6.99
CA PHE A 416 6.29 -19.48 -7.46
C PHE A 416 7.40 -19.47 -8.51
N PHE A 417 7.39 -18.50 -9.45
CA PHE A 417 8.48 -18.34 -10.41
C PHE A 417 9.82 -18.12 -9.69
N LEU A 418 9.83 -17.27 -8.66
CA LEU A 418 11.04 -16.98 -7.89
C LEU A 418 11.48 -18.15 -7.00
N PHE A 419 10.55 -18.82 -6.33
CA PHE A 419 10.86 -19.93 -5.43
C PHE A 419 11.39 -21.17 -6.18
N GLY A 420 10.92 -21.42 -7.41
CA GLY A 420 11.46 -22.46 -8.28
C GLY A 420 12.94 -22.25 -8.64
N PHE A 421 13.37 -20.99 -8.81
CA PHE A 421 14.79 -20.63 -8.96
C PHE A 421 15.55 -20.82 -7.64
N TYR A 422 15.02 -20.30 -6.53
CA TYR A 422 15.68 -20.38 -5.22
C TYR A 422 15.86 -21.81 -4.67
N GLN A 423 14.94 -22.73 -4.95
CA GLN A 423 15.07 -24.13 -4.51
C GLN A 423 16.26 -24.83 -5.21
N SER A 424 16.64 -24.35 -6.40
CA SER A 424 17.80 -24.82 -7.15
C SER A 424 19.10 -24.32 -6.50
N ASP A 425 19.12 -23.06 -6.04
CA ASP A 425 20.26 -22.44 -5.37
C ASP A 425 20.43 -22.90 -3.91
N CYS A 426 19.35 -23.16 -3.18
CA CYS A 426 19.42 -23.75 -1.85
C CYS A 426 19.97 -25.20 -1.87
N ARG A 427 19.76 -25.96 -2.97
CA ARG A 427 20.43 -27.26 -3.16
C ARG A 427 21.95 -27.09 -3.34
N LEU A 428 22.39 -26.03 -4.04
CA LEU A 428 23.80 -25.67 -4.15
C LEU A 428 24.39 -25.29 -2.78
N TRP A 429 23.63 -24.56 -1.95
CA TRP A 429 24.01 -24.21 -0.57
C TRP A 429 24.22 -25.44 0.32
N LYS A 430 23.36 -26.46 0.19
CA LYS A 430 23.54 -27.77 0.86
C LYS A 430 24.82 -28.49 0.43
N SER A 431 25.25 -28.33 -0.82
CA SER A 431 26.47 -28.95 -1.35
C SER A 431 27.75 -28.26 -0.88
N HIS A 432 27.71 -26.94 -0.66
CA HIS A 432 28.88 -26.14 -0.29
C HIS A 432 29.15 -26.10 1.22
N PHE A 433 28.13 -26.14 2.07
CA PHE A 433 28.30 -26.13 3.53
C PHE A 433 28.26 -27.53 4.19
N GLY A 434 27.95 -28.59 3.44
CA GLY A 434 28.03 -29.98 3.92
C GLY A 434 29.45 -30.56 3.99
N ARG A 435 30.49 -29.75 3.77
CA ARG A 435 31.91 -30.14 3.83
C ARG A 435 32.76 -29.20 4.72
N LEU A 436 32.16 -28.61 5.75
CA LEU A 436 32.90 -27.96 6.85
C LEU A 436 32.71 -28.74 8.15
#